data_AF-A0A558ZYB3-F1
#
_entry.id   AF-A0A558ZYB3-F1
#
_cell.length_a   1.000
_cell.length_b   1.000
_cell.length_c   1.000
_cell.angle_alpha   90.00
_cell.angle_beta   90.00
_cell.angle_gamma   90.00
#
_symmetry.space_group_name_H-M   'P 1'
#
loop_
_entity.id
_entity.type
_entity.pdbx_description
1 polymer ?
#
loop_
_entity_poly.entity_id
_entity_poly.type
_entity_poly.pdbx_seq_one_letter_code
_entity_poly.pdbx_strand_id
1 'polypeptide(L)'
;LSYPEQLKFKTKQVKDSLYKIAGIADVEVAETLGMEHPVKYRNKAQVPVRRVNGVLETGFFRKNSHNLMPLEDFFIQDPVIDQVVVALRDLLRRFDLKPYDEKEQSGLIRNLVVRRGHYSGQIMVVLVTTRPKVFRVDQLIEQVIKQFPE
;
A
#
# COMPACT_ATOMS: atom_id res chain seq x y z
N LEU A 1 -9.17 -7.47 -17.75
CA LEU A 1 -9.83 -6.39 -18.53
C LEU A 1 -8.77 -5.38 -18.92
N SER A 2 -8.65 -5.06 -20.21
CA SER A 2 -7.79 -3.95 -20.66
C SER A 2 -8.28 -2.63 -20.07
N TYR A 3 -7.41 -1.62 -20.00
CA TYR A 3 -7.76 -0.35 -19.39
C TYR A 3 -8.94 0.36 -20.07
N PRO A 4 -9.06 0.42 -21.42
CA PRO A 4 -10.23 0.99 -22.09
C PRO A 4 -11.55 0.29 -21.72
N GLU A 5 -11.53 -1.03 -21.57
CA GLU A 5 -12.71 -1.79 -21.15
C GLU A 5 -13.08 -1.53 -19.69
N GLN A 6 -12.11 -1.21 -18.84
CA GLN A 6 -12.39 -0.75 -17.47
C GLN A 6 -13.13 0.60 -17.45
N LEU A 7 -12.80 1.53 -18.35
CA LEU A 7 -13.48 2.84 -18.45
C LEU A 7 -14.93 2.68 -18.93
N LYS A 8 -15.16 1.84 -19.94
CA LYS A 8 -16.52 1.49 -20.40
C LYS A 8 -17.32 0.81 -19.30
N PHE A 9 -16.71 -0.14 -18.58
CA PHE A 9 -17.34 -0.82 -17.46
C PHE A 9 -17.76 0.14 -16.34
N LYS A 10 -16.89 1.09 -15.95
CA LYS A 10 -17.21 2.11 -14.94
C LYS A 10 -18.36 3.03 -15.40
N THR A 11 -18.32 3.50 -16.65
CA THR A 11 -19.39 4.31 -17.24
C THR A 11 -20.73 3.56 -17.18
N LYS A 12 -20.73 2.28 -17.59
CA LYS A 12 -21.92 1.42 -17.54
C LYS A 12 -22.40 1.19 -16.10
N GLN A 13 -21.50 0.99 -15.15
CA GLN A 13 -21.85 0.82 -13.75
C GLN A 13 -22.61 2.02 -13.18
N VAL A 14 -22.17 3.24 -13.50
CA VAL A 14 -22.86 4.48 -13.09
C VAL A 14 -24.22 4.59 -13.77
N LYS A 15 -24.29 4.38 -15.10
CA LYS A 15 -25.56 4.35 -15.87
C LYS A 15 -26.57 3.37 -15.28
N ASP A 16 -26.14 2.13 -15.06
CA ASP A 16 -26.99 1.08 -14.48
C ASP A 16 -27.46 1.44 -13.07
N SER A 17 -26.60 2.05 -12.25
CA SER A 17 -26.95 2.48 -10.88
C SER A 17 -28.02 3.57 -10.89
N LEU A 18 -27.87 4.59 -11.74
CA LEU A 18 -28.85 5.67 -11.85
C LEU A 18 -30.20 5.17 -12.39
N TYR A 19 -30.17 4.39 -13.47
CA TYR A 19 -31.39 3.91 -14.12
C TYR A 19 -32.11 2.84 -13.30
N LYS A 20 -31.41 1.77 -12.89
CA LYS A 20 -32.05 0.58 -12.29
C LYS A 20 -32.28 0.70 -10.78
N ILE A 21 -31.37 1.37 -10.07
CA ILE A 21 -31.43 1.46 -8.60
C ILE A 21 -32.16 2.73 -8.18
N ALA A 22 -31.79 3.88 -8.77
CA ALA A 22 -32.38 5.17 -8.40
C ALA A 22 -33.62 5.56 -9.23
N GLY A 23 -33.91 4.87 -10.34
CA GLY A 23 -35.03 5.21 -11.23
C GLY A 23 -34.85 6.52 -12.01
N ILE A 24 -33.63 7.06 -12.05
CA ILE A 24 -33.30 8.31 -12.74
C ILE A 24 -32.92 7.97 -14.18
N ALA A 25 -33.83 8.21 -15.11
CA ALA A 25 -33.63 7.89 -16.53
C ALA A 25 -33.20 9.10 -17.39
N ASP A 26 -33.50 10.33 -16.94
CA ASP A 26 -33.25 11.57 -17.69
C ASP A 26 -31.94 12.25 -17.26
N VAL A 27 -30.85 11.47 -17.23
CA VAL A 27 -29.51 11.96 -16.94
C VAL A 27 -28.52 11.34 -17.91
N GLU A 28 -27.83 12.20 -18.67
CA GLU A 28 -26.71 11.78 -19.49
C GLU A 28 -25.48 11.50 -18.61
N VAL A 29 -24.97 10.26 -18.68
CA VAL A 29 -23.70 9.89 -18.04
C VAL A 29 -22.60 9.97 -19.09
N ALA A 30 -21.75 10.98 -18.94
CA ALA A 30 -20.55 11.17 -19.75
C ALA A 30 -19.56 9.99 -19.61
N GLU A 31 -18.64 9.88 -20.57
CA GLU A 31 -17.61 8.85 -20.54
C GLU A 31 -16.66 9.02 -19.34
N THR A 32 -16.21 7.89 -18.77
CA THR A 32 -15.25 7.92 -17.66
C THR A 32 -13.91 8.46 -18.15
N LEU A 33 -13.45 9.55 -17.53
CA LEU A 33 -12.11 10.09 -17.75
C LEU A 33 -11.03 9.08 -17.35
N GLY A 34 -10.15 8.78 -18.30
CA GLY A 34 -9.03 7.86 -18.13
C GLY A 34 -7.70 8.54 -17.85
N MET A 35 -6.70 7.72 -17.53
CA MET A 35 -5.30 8.10 -17.39
C MET A 35 -4.53 7.69 -18.65
N GLU A 36 -3.56 8.50 -19.06
CA GLU A 36 -2.61 8.14 -20.12
C GLU A 36 -1.70 6.97 -19.70
N HIS A 37 -1.24 7.00 -18.45
CA HIS A 37 -0.40 5.97 -17.86
C HIS A 37 -1.07 5.37 -16.61
N PRO A 38 -1.85 4.26 -16.74
CA PRO A 38 -2.65 3.70 -15.65
C PRO A 38 -1.86 2.81 -14.69
N VAL A 39 -0.59 3.15 -14.45
CA VAL A 39 0.34 2.42 -13.59
C VAL A 39 1.13 3.41 -12.75
N LYS A 40 1.70 2.96 -11.64
CA LYS A 40 2.59 3.78 -10.78
C LYS A 40 2.00 5.11 -10.27
N TYR A 41 0.68 5.24 -10.27
CA TYR A 41 -0.02 6.49 -9.93
C TYR A 41 -0.32 6.64 -8.44
N ARG A 42 -0.21 5.57 -7.66
CA ARG A 42 -0.67 5.54 -6.27
C ARG A 42 0.43 6.04 -5.34
N ASN A 43 0.19 7.21 -4.75
CA ASN A 43 1.11 7.86 -3.84
C ASN A 43 1.02 7.40 -2.36
N LYS A 44 0.31 6.31 -2.09
CA LYS A 44 0.16 5.72 -0.75
C LYS A 44 0.18 4.20 -0.83
N ALA A 45 1.12 3.60 -0.10
CA ALA A 45 1.15 2.19 0.21
C ALA A 45 0.77 1.94 1.66
N GLN A 46 0.05 0.86 1.91
CA GLN A 46 -0.11 0.27 3.23
C GLN A 46 0.12 -1.22 3.09
N VAL A 47 1.25 -1.69 3.62
CA VAL A 47 1.71 -3.06 3.44
C VAL A 47 1.76 -3.79 4.78
N PRO A 48 1.11 -4.96 4.92
CA PRO A 48 1.28 -5.81 6.08
C PRO A 48 2.73 -6.30 6.21
N VAL A 49 3.17 -6.43 7.46
CA VAL A 49 4.43 -7.06 7.81
C VAL A 49 4.13 -8.39 8.49
N ARG A 50 4.61 -9.51 7.94
CA ARG A 50 4.40 -10.85 8.51
C ARG A 50 5.68 -11.66 8.48
N ARG A 51 5.68 -12.77 9.21
CA ARG A 51 6.72 -13.79 9.08
C ARG A 51 6.30 -14.79 8.00
N VAL A 52 7.14 -15.01 7.01
CA VAL A 52 6.98 -16.04 5.96
C VAL A 52 8.25 -16.88 5.98
N ASN A 53 8.11 -18.20 6.18
CA ASN A 53 9.24 -19.14 6.27
C ASN A 53 10.34 -18.69 7.25
N GLY A 54 9.94 -18.16 8.41
CA GLY A 54 10.87 -17.70 9.46
C GLY A 54 11.38 -16.26 9.27
N VAL A 55 11.21 -15.67 8.09
CA VAL A 55 11.75 -14.34 7.73
C VAL A 55 10.67 -13.28 7.76
N LEU A 56 11.00 -12.07 8.21
CA LEU A 56 10.10 -10.91 8.15
C LEU A 56 9.95 -10.47 6.68
N GLU A 57 8.72 -10.46 6.17
CA GLU A 57 8.38 -10.07 4.82
C GLU A 57 7.29 -8.99 4.77
N THR A 58 7.25 -8.27 3.66
CA THR A 58 6.22 -7.30 3.28
C THR A 58 5.60 -7.70 1.96
N GLY A 59 4.33 -7.34 1.74
CA GLY A 59 3.64 -7.64 0.49
C GLY A 59 2.14 -7.47 0.61
N PHE A 60 1.36 -8.36 -0.01
CA PHE A 60 -0.10 -8.34 0.08
C PHE A 60 -0.67 -9.67 0.54
N PHE A 61 -1.85 -9.61 1.15
CA PHE A 61 -2.61 -10.82 1.40
C PHE A 61 -3.22 -11.35 0.11
N ARG A 62 -3.20 -12.68 -0.07
CA ARG A 62 -4.00 -13.32 -1.12
C ARG A 62 -5.47 -12.99 -0.90
N LYS A 63 -6.19 -12.83 -2.01
CA LYS A 63 -7.63 -12.54 -2.02
C LYS A 63 -8.37 -13.47 -1.04
N ASN A 64 -9.17 -12.88 -0.16
CA ASN A 64 -9.96 -13.58 0.86
C ASN A 64 -9.12 -14.43 1.84
N SER A 65 -7.92 -13.99 2.20
CA SER A 65 -7.07 -14.68 3.19
C SER A 65 -6.20 -13.71 3.98
N HIS A 66 -5.54 -14.21 5.03
CA HIS A 66 -4.43 -13.54 5.72
C HIS A 66 -3.07 -14.17 5.36
N ASN A 67 -2.98 -14.82 4.19
CA ASN A 67 -1.74 -15.42 3.69
C ASN A 67 -0.94 -14.36 2.94
N LEU A 68 0.20 -13.94 3.51
CA LEU A 68 1.07 -12.94 2.91
C LEU A 68 1.82 -13.52 1.71
N MET A 69 1.73 -12.85 0.56
CA MET A 69 2.63 -13.02 -0.57
C MET A 69 3.70 -11.94 -0.53
N PRO A 70 4.99 -12.30 -0.35
CA PRO A 70 6.09 -11.36 -0.42
C PRO A 70 6.15 -10.70 -1.80
N LEU A 71 6.30 -9.37 -1.82
CA LEU A 71 6.41 -8.57 -3.04
C LEU A 71 7.38 -7.41 -2.79
N GLU A 72 8.13 -7.06 -3.83
CA GLU A 72 9.07 -5.94 -3.82
C GLU A 72 8.74 -4.87 -4.88
N ASP A 73 8.02 -5.26 -5.94
CA ASP A 73 7.49 -4.36 -6.98
C ASP A 73 5.97 -4.34 -6.89
N PHE A 74 5.40 -3.17 -6.64
CA PHE A 74 3.98 -2.96 -6.52
C PHE A 74 3.46 -2.16 -7.71
N PHE A 75 3.00 -2.87 -8.73
CA PHE A 75 2.57 -2.36 -10.05
C PHE A 75 1.88 -0.98 -10.14
N ILE A 76 1.03 -0.63 -9.18
CA ILE A 76 0.28 0.65 -9.19
C ILE A 76 0.90 1.75 -8.32
N GLN A 77 1.92 1.45 -7.52
CA GLN A 77 2.52 2.35 -6.55
C GLN A 77 3.66 3.15 -7.18
N ASP A 78 3.88 4.35 -6.65
CA ASP A 78 5.06 5.13 -7.01
C ASP A 78 6.34 4.32 -6.69
N PRO A 79 7.29 4.14 -7.64
CA PRO A 79 8.49 3.32 -7.42
C PRO A 79 9.35 3.75 -6.23
N VAL A 80 9.31 5.02 -5.83
CA VAL A 80 10.04 5.50 -4.64
C VAL A 80 9.41 4.91 -3.37
N ILE A 81 8.09 4.75 -3.35
CA ILE A 81 7.39 4.11 -2.22
C ILE A 81 7.84 2.64 -2.08
N ASP A 82 7.97 1.92 -3.19
CA ASP A 82 8.43 0.53 -3.21
C ASP A 82 9.84 0.40 -2.61
N GLN A 83 10.76 1.29 -3.02
CA GLN A 83 12.11 1.36 -2.48
C GLN A 83 12.12 1.59 -0.97
N VAL A 84 11.31 2.54 -0.48
CA VAL A 84 11.20 2.84 0.96
C VAL A 84 10.63 1.65 1.72
N VAL A 85 9.62 0.95 1.19
CA VAL A 85 9.05 -0.26 1.82
C VAL A 85 10.10 -1.37 1.95
N VAL A 86 10.86 -1.64 0.87
CA VAL A 86 11.91 -2.66 0.87
C VAL A 86 13.02 -2.31 1.85
N ALA A 87 13.49 -1.05 1.86
CA ALA A 87 14.49 -0.59 2.81
C ALA A 87 14.02 -0.70 4.27
N LEU A 88 12.77 -0.31 4.56
CA LEU A 88 12.17 -0.46 5.88
C LEU A 88 12.12 -1.93 6.29
N ARG A 89 11.65 -2.84 5.43
CA ARG A 89 11.64 -4.29 5.69
C ARG A 89 13.02 -4.77 6.12
N ASP A 90 14.06 -4.39 5.40
CA ASP A 90 15.43 -4.84 5.68
C ASP A 90 16.00 -4.22 6.96
N LEU A 91 15.66 -2.97 7.27
CA LEU A 91 15.99 -2.36 8.56
C LEU A 91 15.24 -3.02 9.73
N LEU A 92 13.96 -3.38 9.56
CA LEU A 92 13.22 -4.12 10.58
C LEU A 92 13.88 -5.48 10.87
N ARG A 93 14.37 -6.18 9.84
CA ARG A 93 15.17 -7.42 10.00
C ARG A 93 16.44 -7.14 10.79
N ARG A 94 17.21 -6.11 10.39
CA ARG A 94 18.49 -5.75 11.00
C ARG A 94 18.37 -5.37 12.47
N PHE A 95 17.30 -4.69 12.86
CA PHE A 95 17.07 -4.25 14.24
C PHE A 95 16.26 -5.24 15.09
N ASP A 96 15.94 -6.42 14.55
CA ASP A 96 15.09 -7.46 15.18
C ASP A 96 13.71 -6.92 15.64
N LEU A 97 13.11 -6.05 14.83
CA LEU A 97 11.77 -5.54 15.06
C LEU A 97 10.73 -6.55 14.59
N LYS A 98 10.14 -7.25 15.56
CA LYS A 98 9.27 -8.40 15.29
C LYS A 98 7.97 -7.98 14.59
N PRO A 99 7.57 -8.67 13.50
CA PRO A 99 6.26 -8.48 12.91
C PRO A 99 5.19 -8.99 13.88
N TYR A 100 3.97 -8.45 13.75
CA TYR A 100 2.83 -8.93 14.51
C TYR A 100 2.38 -10.31 13.99
N ASP A 101 2.18 -11.24 14.93
CA ASP A 101 1.59 -12.55 14.70
C ASP A 101 0.18 -12.57 15.30
N GLU A 102 -0.82 -12.85 14.46
CA GLU A 102 -2.22 -12.88 14.86
C GLU A 102 -2.58 -14.12 15.70
N LYS A 103 -1.90 -15.25 15.49
CA LYS A 103 -2.17 -16.50 16.22
C LYS A 103 -1.66 -16.39 17.65
N GLU A 104 -0.43 -15.92 17.78
CA GLU A 104 0.25 -15.76 19.07
C GLU A 104 -0.08 -14.42 19.76
N GLN A 105 -0.83 -13.54 19.07
CA GLN A 105 -1.16 -12.18 19.51
C GLN A 105 0.07 -11.40 20.02
N SER A 106 1.21 -11.61 19.37
CA SER A 106 2.51 -11.11 19.81
C SER A 106 3.23 -10.37 18.69
N GLY A 107 4.35 -9.73 19.01
CA GLY A 107 5.09 -8.89 18.07
C GLY A 107 4.62 -7.43 18.05
N LEU A 108 5.34 -6.62 17.27
CA LEU A 108 5.27 -5.17 17.36
C LEU A 108 4.73 -4.53 16.09
N ILE A 109 5.33 -4.81 14.94
CA ILE A 109 5.03 -4.12 13.68
C ILE A 109 3.89 -4.83 12.94
N ARG A 110 2.74 -4.16 12.76
CA ARG A 110 1.59 -4.70 12.03
C ARG A 110 1.67 -4.40 10.54
N ASN A 111 1.89 -3.13 10.22
CA ASN A 111 1.90 -2.61 8.85
C ASN A 111 2.92 -1.48 8.74
N LEU A 112 3.43 -1.28 7.52
CA LEU A 112 4.09 -0.06 7.10
C LEU A 112 3.13 0.75 6.25
N VAL A 113 3.07 2.06 6.47
CA VAL A 113 2.39 2.98 5.57
C VAL A 113 3.42 3.97 5.06
N VAL A 114 3.49 4.13 3.75
CA VAL A 114 4.37 5.11 3.10
C VAL A 114 3.51 5.97 2.19
N ARG A 115 3.71 7.29 2.26
CA ARG A 115 3.08 8.26 1.37
C ARG A 115 4.15 9.13 0.73
N ARG A 116 3.89 9.57 -0.50
CA ARG A 116 4.72 10.54 -1.20
C ARG A 116 3.88 11.72 -1.67
N GLY A 117 4.35 12.94 -1.46
CA GLY A 117 3.74 14.12 -2.05
C GLY A 117 3.98 14.12 -3.56
N HIS A 118 2.90 14.09 -4.36
CA HIS A 118 3.02 14.05 -5.83
C HIS A 118 3.81 15.24 -6.39
N TYR A 119 3.59 16.44 -5.84
CA TYR A 119 4.27 17.66 -6.27
C TYR A 119 5.51 18.00 -5.46
N SER A 120 5.49 17.73 -4.15
CA SER A 120 6.59 18.10 -3.26
C SER A 120 7.72 17.07 -3.20
N GLY A 121 7.49 15.83 -3.66
CA GLY A 121 8.44 14.72 -3.53
C GLY A 121 8.57 14.14 -2.13
N GLN A 122 8.18 14.89 -1.09
CA GLN A 122 8.34 14.55 0.32
C GLN A 122 7.73 13.21 0.69
N ILE A 123 8.45 12.46 1.53
CA ILE A 123 8.07 11.11 1.96
C ILE A 123 7.59 11.13 3.42
N MET A 124 6.46 10.46 3.67
CA MET A 124 5.96 10.20 5.02
C MET A 124 5.93 8.70 5.27
N VAL A 125 6.66 8.27 6.30
CA VAL A 125 6.68 6.88 6.79
C VAL A 125 5.90 6.80 8.09
N VAL A 126 5.02 5.80 8.20
CA VAL A 126 4.28 5.49 9.43
C VAL A 126 4.46 4.01 9.77
N LEU A 127 4.94 3.74 10.98
CA LEU A 127 5.01 2.41 11.55
C LEU A 127 3.73 2.13 12.34
N VAL A 128 2.92 1.18 11.90
CA VAL A 128 1.71 0.78 12.64
C VAL A 128 2.10 -0.29 13.64
N THR A 129 2.04 0.04 14.93
CA THR A 129 2.53 -0.84 16.01
C THR A 129 1.42 -1.30 16.95
N THR A 130 1.67 -2.39 17.67
CA THR A 130 0.76 -2.91 18.72
C THR A 130 0.92 -2.17 20.05
N ARG A 131 2.05 -1.48 20.24
CA ARG A 131 2.44 -0.81 21.49
C ARG A 131 3.16 0.52 21.17
N PRO A 132 3.11 1.53 22.07
CA PRO A 132 3.73 2.83 21.81
C PRO A 132 5.26 2.79 21.73
N LYS A 133 5.89 1.94 22.54
CA LYS A 133 7.36 1.86 22.61
C LYS A 133 7.92 0.96 21.51
N VAL A 134 8.77 1.53 20.66
CA VAL A 134 9.54 0.81 19.63
C VAL A 134 11.01 0.85 20.02
N PHE A 135 11.61 -0.32 20.24
CA PHE A 135 13.04 -0.40 20.57
C PHE A 135 13.89 0.04 19.37
N ARG A 136 14.97 0.79 19.61
CA ARG A 136 15.88 1.28 18.55
C ARG A 136 15.19 2.11 17.44
N VAL A 137 14.07 2.76 17.75
CA VAL A 137 13.34 3.55 16.77
C VAL A 137 14.16 4.72 16.23
N ASP A 138 14.97 5.37 17.07
CA ASP A 138 15.80 6.49 16.64
C ASP A 138 16.86 6.04 15.62
N GLN A 139 17.48 4.87 15.85
CA GLN A 139 18.43 4.29 14.90
C GLN A 139 17.74 3.91 13.59
N LEU A 140 16.51 3.40 13.63
CA LEU A 140 15.71 3.13 12.44
C LEU A 140 15.44 4.42 11.67
N ILE A 141 14.99 5.49 12.36
CA ILE A 141 14.69 6.80 11.77
C ILE A 141 15.94 7.39 11.12
N GLU A 142 17.09 7.40 11.81
CA GLU A 142 18.35 7.90 11.27
C GLU A 142 18.77 7.17 9.99
N GLN A 143 18.64 5.84 9.94
CA GLN A 143 18.98 5.07 8.75
C GLN A 143 18.02 5.35 7.59
N VAL A 144 16.73 5.52 7.86
CA VAL A 144 15.73 5.85 6.83
C VAL A 144 16.01 7.25 6.26
N ILE A 145 16.20 8.26 7.09
CA ILE A 145 16.53 9.63 6.66
C ILE A 145 17.83 9.66 5.85
N LYS A 146 18.84 8.89 6.27
CA LYS A 146 20.11 8.79 5.53
C LYS A 146 19.94 8.19 4.14
N GLN A 147 19.03 7.24 3.96
CA GLN A 147 18.77 6.60 2.66
C GLN A 147 17.81 7.42 1.79
N PHE A 148 16.85 8.10 2.40
CA PHE A 148 15.80 8.88 1.74
C PHE A 148 15.73 10.28 2.38
N PRO A 149 16.56 11.24 1.91
CA PRO A 149 16.62 12.58 2.50
C PRO A 149 15.48 13.51 2.04
N GLU A 150 14.68 13.10 1.05
CA GLU A 150 13.52 13.84 0.50
C GLU A 150 12.25 13.71 1.35
#